data_AF-G5A5Z0-F1
#
_entry.id   AF-G5A5Z0-F1
#
_cell.length_a   1.000
_cell.length_b   1.000
_cell.length_c   1.000
_cell.angle_alpha   90.00
_cell.angle_beta   90.00
_cell.angle_gamma   90.00
#
_symmetry.space_group_name_H-M   'P 1'
#
loop_
_entity.id
_entity.type
_entity.pdbx_description
1 polymer ?
#
loop_
_entity_poly.entity_id
_entity_poly.type
_entity_poly.pdbx_seq_one_letter_code
_entity_poly.pdbx_strand_id
1 'polypeptide(L)'
;MIPGFNAPRALVQADTDPWPSILLRQLQITAMILSTLTHHLLLPEGWLFPLAVRGTAQRAAGIGYRDDLITGPNITALMADRPWQVLQNPANPLTFDLALHRGAGTRSGRIATAYLQLEAQHRQAFWETTLYLPITAAQRRDPIVEQYHRDRRAQRIRLGDWWRRLLDAMLPMMREMWADVDLLLDPFFLQIPHHGEPTDLRTALIEADTHDPWRNQYRDHPQDHHAQRIPRLRNKFNPNVGAQYQR
;
A
#
# COMPACT_ATOMS: atom_id res chain seq x y z
N MET A 1 1.51 -0.75 -22.02
CA MET A 1 0.30 -0.45 -21.23
C MET A 1 -0.38 -1.73 -20.85
N ILE A 2 -0.47 -1.99 -19.56
CA ILE A 2 -1.21 -3.11 -18.97
C ILE A 2 -2.26 -2.49 -18.04
N PRO A 3 -3.54 -2.85 -18.14
CA PRO A 3 -4.15 -3.74 -19.13
C PRO A 3 -4.23 -3.07 -20.52
N GLY A 4 -4.94 -3.67 -21.49
CA GLY A 4 -5.10 -3.07 -22.82
C GLY A 4 -5.73 -1.68 -22.76
N PHE A 5 -5.38 -0.78 -23.69
CA PHE A 5 -5.83 0.61 -23.62
C PHE A 5 -7.33 0.75 -23.92
N ASN A 6 -7.75 0.34 -25.12
CA ASN A 6 -9.13 0.43 -25.61
C ASN A 6 -9.76 -0.93 -25.93
N ALA A 7 -9.02 -2.03 -25.78
CA ALA A 7 -9.50 -3.36 -26.09
C ALA A 7 -8.81 -4.39 -25.17
N PRO A 8 -9.54 -5.46 -24.77
CA PRO A 8 -8.94 -6.68 -24.24
C PRO A 8 -7.80 -7.15 -25.14
N ARG A 9 -6.72 -7.66 -24.57
CA ARG A 9 -5.63 -8.27 -25.33
C ARG A 9 -5.04 -9.46 -24.60
N ALA A 10 -4.47 -10.40 -25.35
CA ALA A 10 -3.73 -11.50 -24.76
C ALA A 10 -2.51 -10.95 -23.99
N LEU A 11 -2.33 -11.43 -22.76
CA LEU A 11 -1.24 -11.06 -21.87
C LEU A 11 -0.61 -12.34 -21.32
N VAL A 12 0.71 -12.35 -21.20
CA VAL A 12 1.46 -13.45 -20.57
C VAL A 12 1.55 -13.19 -19.07
N GLN A 13 1.47 -14.24 -18.25
CA GLN A 13 1.47 -14.10 -16.78
C GLN A 13 2.70 -13.35 -16.24
N ALA A 14 3.89 -13.62 -16.80
CA ALA A 14 5.13 -12.94 -16.40
C ALA A 14 5.07 -11.41 -16.59
N ASP A 15 4.26 -10.93 -17.56
CA ASP A 15 4.07 -9.50 -17.81
C ASP A 15 2.99 -8.89 -16.93
N THR A 16 2.17 -9.70 -16.24
CA THR A 16 1.05 -9.22 -15.42
C THR A 16 1.25 -9.43 -13.93
N ASP A 17 2.24 -10.24 -13.53
CA ASP A 17 2.59 -10.48 -12.13
C ASP A 17 2.72 -9.16 -11.35
N PRO A 18 2.08 -9.01 -10.18
CA PRO A 18 1.45 -10.07 -9.40
C PRO A 18 0.00 -10.37 -9.78
N TRP A 19 -0.63 -9.57 -10.64
CA TRP A 19 -2.04 -9.81 -10.98
C TRP A 19 -2.21 -10.99 -11.93
N PRO A 20 -3.30 -11.76 -11.78
CA PRO A 20 -3.64 -12.80 -12.74
C PRO A 20 -3.82 -12.22 -14.15
N SER A 21 -3.17 -12.82 -15.14
CA SER A 21 -3.29 -12.40 -16.55
C SER A 21 -4.73 -12.45 -17.06
N ILE A 22 -5.53 -13.40 -16.53
CA ILE A 22 -6.95 -13.53 -16.86
C ILE A 22 -7.79 -12.33 -16.39
N LEU A 23 -7.40 -11.68 -15.29
CA LEU A 23 -8.03 -10.46 -14.81
C LEU A 23 -7.63 -9.30 -15.73
N LEU A 24 -6.33 -9.07 -15.93
CA LEU A 24 -5.85 -7.91 -16.69
C LEU A 24 -6.24 -7.98 -18.18
N ARG A 25 -6.33 -9.16 -18.79
CA ARG A 25 -6.72 -9.30 -20.20
C ARG A 25 -8.14 -8.81 -20.48
N GLN A 26 -9.02 -8.81 -19.47
CA GLN A 26 -10.42 -8.41 -19.59
C GLN A 26 -10.62 -6.90 -19.37
N LEU A 27 -9.65 -6.22 -18.78
CA LEU A 27 -9.74 -4.79 -18.47
C LEU A 27 -9.32 -3.92 -19.65
N GLN A 28 -9.94 -2.75 -19.76
CA GLN A 28 -9.59 -1.69 -20.70
C GLN A 28 -9.34 -0.41 -19.92
N ILE A 29 -8.19 0.24 -20.09
CA ILE A 29 -7.82 1.45 -19.34
C ILE A 29 -8.86 2.57 -19.50
N THR A 30 -9.41 2.75 -20.70
CA THR A 30 -10.44 3.77 -20.93
C THR A 30 -11.76 3.49 -20.21
N ALA A 31 -12.08 2.22 -19.94
CA ALA A 31 -13.27 1.81 -19.21
C ALA A 31 -13.04 1.69 -17.69
N MET A 32 -11.79 1.74 -17.23
CA MET A 32 -11.48 1.63 -15.80
C MET A 32 -12.08 2.79 -15.02
N ILE A 33 -12.64 2.48 -13.86
CA ILE A 33 -13.17 3.45 -12.89
C ILE A 33 -12.49 3.23 -11.54
N LEU A 34 -12.76 4.11 -10.57
CA LEU A 34 -12.18 3.99 -9.23
C LEU A 34 -12.44 2.61 -8.61
N SER A 35 -13.66 2.06 -8.81
CA SER A 35 -14.00 0.71 -8.35
C SER A 35 -13.08 -0.38 -8.92
N THR A 36 -12.61 -0.22 -10.16
CA THR A 36 -11.63 -1.13 -10.77
C THR A 36 -10.32 -1.12 -9.98
N LEU A 37 -9.83 0.07 -9.62
CA LEU A 37 -8.59 0.22 -8.85
C LEU A 37 -8.74 -0.30 -7.41
N THR A 38 -9.91 -0.14 -6.81
CA THR A 38 -10.11 -0.44 -5.38
C THR A 38 -10.63 -1.84 -5.07
N HIS A 39 -11.23 -2.55 -6.04
CA HIS A 39 -11.80 -3.89 -5.80
C HIS A 39 -11.27 -4.96 -6.75
N HIS A 40 -10.94 -4.60 -7.99
CA HIS A 40 -10.53 -5.58 -8.99
C HIS A 40 -9.01 -5.70 -9.10
N LEU A 41 -8.26 -4.60 -8.94
CA LEU A 41 -6.80 -4.55 -9.03
C LEU A 41 -6.12 -4.62 -7.66
N LEU A 42 -6.70 -5.40 -6.75
CA LEU A 42 -6.06 -5.69 -5.47
C LEU A 42 -4.82 -6.55 -5.67
N LEU A 43 -3.79 -6.28 -4.88
CA LEU A 43 -2.62 -7.13 -4.82
C LEU A 43 -3.03 -8.51 -4.27
N PRO A 44 -2.56 -9.62 -4.85
CA PRO A 44 -2.85 -10.94 -4.30
C PRO A 44 -2.40 -11.07 -2.85
N GLU A 45 -3.18 -11.77 -2.05
CA GLU A 45 -2.76 -12.19 -0.71
C GLU A 45 -1.44 -12.97 -0.80
N GLY A 46 -0.53 -12.73 0.15
CA GLY A 46 0.81 -13.31 0.14
C GLY A 46 1.83 -12.59 -0.73
N TRP A 47 1.44 -11.63 -1.57
CA TRP A 47 2.40 -10.93 -2.41
C TRP A 47 3.14 -9.82 -1.66
N LEU A 48 2.39 -8.84 -1.14
CA LEU A 48 2.96 -7.76 -0.31
C LEU A 48 2.60 -7.93 1.17
N PHE A 49 1.41 -8.47 1.43
CA PHE A 49 0.87 -8.75 2.76
C PHE A 49 0.82 -10.26 2.98
N PRO A 50 1.00 -10.78 4.21
CA PRO A 50 0.88 -12.21 4.51
C PRO A 50 -0.45 -12.83 4.05
N LEU A 51 -0.43 -14.13 3.71
CA LEU A 51 -1.62 -14.91 3.32
C LEU A 51 -2.58 -15.10 4.50
N ALA A 52 -3.87 -14.82 4.30
CA ALA A 52 -4.92 -15.07 5.27
C ALA A 52 -5.48 -16.50 5.09
N VAL A 53 -4.78 -17.54 5.56
CA VAL A 53 -5.27 -18.93 5.41
C VAL A 53 -6.31 -19.25 6.50
N ARG A 54 -7.59 -19.39 6.10
CA ARG A 54 -8.65 -19.84 7.02
C ARG A 54 -8.44 -21.30 7.44
N GLY A 55 -8.28 -21.53 8.74
CA GLY A 55 -8.60 -22.82 9.38
C GLY A 55 -7.50 -23.88 9.52
N THR A 56 -6.28 -23.69 9.01
CA THR A 56 -5.22 -24.75 9.04
C THR A 56 -3.99 -24.46 9.90
N ALA A 57 -3.94 -23.35 10.63
CA ALA A 57 -2.77 -23.05 11.44
C ALA A 57 -2.75 -23.81 12.78
N GLN A 58 -1.99 -24.91 12.81
CA GLN A 58 -1.58 -25.57 14.05
C GLN A 58 -0.61 -24.65 14.82
N ARG A 59 -0.76 -24.61 16.14
CA ARG A 59 -0.03 -23.70 17.05
C ARG A 59 1.48 -23.96 16.96
N ALA A 60 2.28 -22.93 16.69
CA ALA A 60 3.63 -22.90 17.24
C ALA A 60 3.50 -22.60 18.74
N ALA A 61 3.98 -23.49 19.59
CA ALA A 61 3.91 -23.30 21.04
C ALA A 61 4.89 -22.21 21.49
N GLY A 62 4.43 -21.18 22.21
CA GLY A 62 5.29 -20.32 23.03
C GLY A 62 5.28 -18.81 22.77
N ILE A 63 4.64 -18.29 21.71
CA ILE A 63 4.59 -16.84 21.43
C ILE A 63 3.12 -16.40 21.40
N GLY A 64 2.64 -15.95 22.55
CA GLY A 64 1.26 -15.48 22.72
C GLY A 64 1.21 -13.95 22.74
N TYR A 65 0.38 -13.38 21.88
CA TYR A 65 0.00 -11.96 21.96
C TYR A 65 -0.48 -11.60 23.36
N ARG A 66 0.11 -10.55 23.93
CA ARG A 66 -0.14 -10.04 25.27
C ARG A 66 -1.15 -8.89 25.22
N ASP A 67 -2.43 -9.23 25.14
CA ASP A 67 -3.51 -8.24 25.12
C ASP A 67 -3.61 -7.42 26.43
N ASP A 68 -3.11 -7.97 27.54
CA ASP A 68 -2.93 -7.31 28.83
C ASP A 68 -2.11 -6.01 28.74
N LEU A 69 -1.30 -5.83 27.69
CA LEU A 69 -0.49 -4.63 27.49
C LEU A 69 -1.27 -3.43 26.94
N ILE A 70 -2.51 -3.60 26.47
CA ILE A 70 -3.33 -2.49 25.97
C ILE A 70 -3.95 -1.76 27.17
N THR A 71 -3.16 -0.86 27.73
CA THR A 71 -3.53 0.01 28.86
C THR A 71 -3.26 1.46 28.49
N GLY A 72 -3.93 2.40 29.16
CA GLY A 72 -3.72 3.83 28.96
C GLY A 72 -2.25 4.24 29.07
N PRO A 73 -1.52 3.87 30.16
CA PRO A 73 -0.10 4.19 30.30
C PRO A 73 0.77 3.68 29.15
N ASN A 74 0.56 2.44 28.69
CA ASN A 74 1.34 1.86 27.60
C ASN A 74 1.03 2.53 26.26
N ILE A 75 -0.24 2.88 26.00
CA ILE A 75 -0.62 3.66 24.81
C ILE A 75 0.00 5.05 24.87
N THR A 76 -0.02 5.71 26.03
CA THR A 76 0.62 7.02 26.21
C THR A 76 2.12 6.95 25.92
N ALA A 77 2.82 5.95 26.47
CA ALA A 77 4.23 5.73 26.19
C ALA A 77 4.49 5.48 24.70
N LEU A 78 3.70 4.60 24.07
CA LEU A 78 3.79 4.30 22.64
C LEU A 78 3.61 5.56 21.77
N MET A 79 2.65 6.41 22.09
CA MET A 79 2.42 7.65 21.33
C MET A 79 3.53 8.69 21.55
N ALA A 80 4.14 8.70 22.75
CA ALA A 80 5.26 9.58 23.05
C ALA A 80 6.52 9.19 22.25
N ASP A 81 6.75 7.89 22.05
CA ASP A 81 7.90 7.37 21.27
C ASP A 81 7.78 7.65 19.77
N ARG A 82 6.58 7.98 19.27
CA ARG A 82 6.31 8.31 17.85
C ARG A 82 6.91 7.27 16.88
N PRO A 83 6.56 5.98 17.02
CA PRO A 83 7.17 4.90 16.24
C PRO A 83 6.98 5.05 14.72
N TRP A 84 5.97 5.79 14.28
CA TRP A 84 5.74 6.14 12.87
C TRP A 84 6.80 7.09 12.27
N GLN A 85 7.79 7.55 13.04
CA GLN A 85 8.92 8.31 12.50
C GLN A 85 9.75 7.50 11.51
N VAL A 86 9.72 6.17 11.57
CA VAL A 86 10.34 5.31 10.55
C VAL A 86 9.84 5.62 9.12
N LEU A 87 8.62 6.15 8.99
CA LEU A 87 8.04 6.56 7.70
C LEU A 87 8.49 7.95 7.22
N GLN A 88 9.42 8.63 7.88
CA GLN A 88 9.91 9.96 7.44
C GLN A 88 10.65 9.91 6.11
N ASN A 89 11.28 8.78 5.81
CA ASN A 89 12.11 8.61 4.63
C ASN A 89 11.29 7.85 3.58
N PRO A 90 10.68 8.55 2.59
CA PRO A 90 9.99 7.89 1.49
C PRO A 90 10.97 7.06 0.68
N ALA A 91 10.51 5.91 0.18
CA ALA A 91 11.26 5.16 -0.82
C ALA A 91 11.45 6.01 -2.08
N ASN A 92 12.52 5.79 -2.82
CA ASN A 92 12.61 6.36 -4.17
C ASN A 92 11.67 5.59 -5.11
N PRO A 93 10.99 6.27 -6.06
CA PRO A 93 10.16 5.55 -7.01
C PRO A 93 10.99 4.62 -7.88
N LEU A 94 10.43 3.43 -8.10
CA LEU A 94 11.03 2.42 -8.97
C LEU A 94 10.64 2.63 -10.44
N THR A 95 9.42 3.11 -10.68
CA THR A 95 8.81 3.22 -12.00
C THR A 95 9.09 4.53 -12.72
N PHE A 96 9.58 5.55 -12.00
CA PHE A 96 9.94 6.84 -12.58
C PHE A 96 11.01 7.57 -11.76
N ASP A 97 11.69 8.52 -12.40
CA ASP A 97 12.65 9.42 -11.79
C ASP A 97 11.93 10.65 -11.23
N LEU A 98 11.89 10.73 -9.90
CA LEU A 98 11.21 11.83 -9.20
C LEU A 98 11.79 13.21 -9.54
N ALA A 99 13.11 13.33 -9.74
CA ALA A 99 13.76 14.60 -10.03
C ALA A 99 13.40 15.09 -11.44
N LEU A 100 13.46 14.19 -12.42
CA LEU A 100 13.06 14.47 -13.81
C LEU A 100 11.61 14.95 -13.89
N HIS A 101 10.71 14.27 -13.20
CA HIS A 101 9.28 14.56 -13.25
C HIS A 101 8.87 15.82 -12.45
N ARG A 102 9.61 16.17 -11.39
CA ARG A 102 9.41 17.42 -10.63
C ARG A 102 9.82 18.64 -11.44
N GLY A 103 11.02 18.64 -12.03
CA GLY A 103 11.54 19.78 -12.80
C GLY A 103 10.70 20.12 -14.04
N ALA A 104 10.08 19.11 -14.65
CA ALA A 104 9.23 19.27 -15.83
C ALA A 104 7.74 19.56 -15.51
N GLY A 105 7.35 19.67 -14.23
CA GLY A 105 5.96 19.96 -13.84
C GLY A 105 4.95 18.92 -14.33
N THR A 106 5.38 17.67 -14.52
CA THR A 106 4.58 16.59 -15.11
C THR A 106 3.44 16.15 -14.17
N ARG A 107 2.44 15.43 -14.70
CA ARG A 107 1.38 14.83 -13.88
C ARG A 107 1.94 13.87 -12.82
N SER A 108 2.91 13.03 -13.17
CA SER A 108 3.60 12.14 -12.23
C SER A 108 4.28 12.92 -11.11
N GLY A 109 4.95 14.03 -11.44
CA GLY A 109 5.55 14.93 -10.46
C GLY A 109 4.52 15.54 -9.50
N ARG A 110 3.35 15.94 -10.01
CA ARG A 110 2.24 16.47 -9.19
C ARG A 110 1.66 15.42 -8.25
N ILE A 111 1.39 14.21 -8.75
CA ILE A 111 0.91 13.09 -7.92
C ILE A 111 1.95 12.72 -6.86
N ALA A 112 3.23 12.62 -7.22
CA ALA A 112 4.29 12.33 -6.27
C ALA A 112 4.43 13.42 -5.19
N THR A 113 4.26 14.68 -5.56
CA THR A 113 4.29 15.81 -4.61
C THR A 113 3.10 15.75 -3.65
N ALA A 114 1.89 15.56 -4.19
CA ALA A 114 0.68 15.39 -3.38
C ALA A 114 0.82 14.21 -2.42
N TYR A 115 1.33 13.08 -2.92
CA TYR A 115 1.59 11.89 -2.12
C TYR A 115 2.52 12.18 -0.93
N LEU A 116 3.68 12.79 -1.14
CA LEU A 116 4.64 13.07 -0.08
C LEU A 116 4.11 14.03 0.99
N GLN A 117 3.36 15.06 0.57
CA GLN A 117 2.72 15.97 1.52
C GLN A 117 1.73 15.23 2.42
N LEU A 118 0.97 14.30 1.84
CA LEU A 118 -0.08 13.57 2.54
C LEU A 118 0.49 12.45 3.41
N GLU A 119 1.50 11.74 2.93
CA GLU A 119 2.29 10.83 3.73
C GLU A 119 2.81 11.53 4.98
N ALA A 120 3.47 12.68 4.83
CA ALA A 120 3.99 13.45 5.96
C ALA A 120 2.92 13.82 7.00
N GLN A 121 1.70 14.13 6.56
CA GLN A 121 0.54 14.45 7.41
C GLN A 121 -0.09 13.22 8.08
N HIS A 122 0.04 12.04 7.47
CA HIS A 122 -0.67 10.82 7.88
C HIS A 122 0.24 9.66 8.29
N ARG A 123 1.54 9.87 8.53
CA ARG A 123 2.50 8.82 8.94
C ARG A 123 2.01 7.95 10.09
N GLN A 124 1.43 8.55 11.14
CA GLN A 124 0.86 7.78 12.24
C GLN A 124 -0.22 6.82 11.75
N ALA A 125 -1.19 7.32 10.96
CA ALA A 125 -2.28 6.51 10.43
C ALA A 125 -1.77 5.36 9.55
N PHE A 126 -0.77 5.63 8.70
CA PHE A 126 -0.13 4.59 7.87
C PHE A 126 0.51 3.49 8.73
N TRP A 127 1.33 3.87 9.70
CA TRP A 127 1.94 2.93 10.64
C TRP A 127 0.88 2.16 11.44
N GLU A 128 -0.18 2.82 11.88
CA GLU A 128 -1.27 2.15 12.59
C GLU A 128 -2.09 1.19 11.71
N THR A 129 -2.13 1.39 10.38
CA THR A 129 -2.76 0.45 9.44
C THR A 129 -1.92 -0.79 9.15
N THR A 130 -0.61 -0.74 9.38
CA THR A 130 0.26 -1.92 9.28
C THR A 130 0.26 -2.76 10.56
N LEU A 131 -0.44 -2.30 11.60
CA LEU A 131 -0.52 -2.98 12.88
C LEU A 131 -1.90 -3.56 13.14
N TYR A 132 -1.94 -4.84 13.48
CA TYR A 132 -3.10 -5.40 14.11
C TYR A 132 -3.06 -5.12 15.62
N LEU A 133 -4.05 -4.37 16.12
CA LEU A 133 -4.17 -4.04 17.55
C LEU A 133 -5.66 -4.01 17.92
N PRO A 134 -6.25 -5.17 18.29
CA PRO A 134 -7.64 -5.29 18.68
C PRO A 134 -7.84 -4.74 20.08
N ILE A 135 -8.71 -3.74 20.21
CA ILE A 135 -9.04 -3.12 21.49
C ILE A 135 -10.43 -3.59 21.93
N THR A 136 -10.48 -4.35 23.02
CA THR A 136 -11.71 -4.94 23.56
C THR A 136 -12.59 -3.90 24.25
N ALA A 137 -13.88 -4.20 24.41
CA ALA A 137 -14.79 -3.34 25.17
C ALA A 137 -14.38 -3.18 26.64
N ALA A 138 -13.70 -4.18 27.23
CA ALA A 138 -13.19 -4.10 28.59
C ALA A 138 -12.03 -3.10 28.70
N GLN A 139 -11.07 -3.13 27.76
CA GLN A 139 -9.94 -2.19 27.71
C GLN A 139 -10.41 -0.76 27.43
N ARG A 140 -11.46 -0.59 26.62
CA ARG A 140 -12.09 0.72 26.35
C ARG A 140 -12.80 1.36 27.55
N ARG A 141 -12.82 0.70 28.72
CA ARG A 141 -13.19 1.36 29.98
C ARG A 141 -12.13 2.36 30.45
N ASP A 142 -10.87 2.18 30.04
CA ASP A 142 -9.81 3.17 30.22
C ASP A 142 -10.04 4.33 29.23
N PRO A 143 -10.21 5.58 29.72
CA PRO A 143 -10.48 6.74 28.86
C PRO A 143 -9.40 7.01 27.81
N ILE A 144 -8.14 6.72 28.12
CA ILE A 144 -7.02 6.92 27.19
C ILE A 144 -7.11 5.91 26.06
N VAL A 145 -7.42 4.65 26.39
CA VAL A 145 -7.59 3.57 25.40
C VAL A 145 -8.78 3.84 24.49
N GLU A 146 -9.92 4.30 25.04
CA GLU A 146 -11.10 4.66 24.23
C GLU A 146 -10.83 5.85 23.31
N GLN A 147 -10.13 6.89 23.80
CA GLN A 147 -9.75 8.04 22.97
C GLN A 147 -8.83 7.60 21.83
N TYR A 148 -7.79 6.82 22.14
CA TYR A 148 -6.88 6.27 21.13
C TYR A 148 -7.62 5.44 20.08
N HIS A 149 -8.53 4.55 20.50
CA HIS A 149 -9.34 3.74 19.60
C HIS A 149 -10.18 4.61 18.64
N ARG A 150 -10.84 5.66 19.15
CA ARG A 150 -11.62 6.60 18.32
C ARG A 150 -10.75 7.38 17.34
N ASP A 151 -9.63 7.90 17.81
CA ASP A 151 -8.71 8.68 16.97
C ASP A 151 -8.12 7.84 15.85
N ARG A 152 -7.63 6.64 16.18
CA ARG A 152 -7.14 5.66 15.22
C ARG A 152 -8.18 5.31 14.16
N ARG A 153 -9.42 5.04 14.56
CA ARG A 153 -10.52 4.77 13.60
C ARG A 153 -10.75 5.97 12.68
N ALA A 154 -10.83 7.19 13.23
CA ALA A 154 -11.06 8.39 12.46
C ALA A 154 -9.90 8.69 11.49
N GLN A 155 -8.66 8.46 11.92
CA GLN A 155 -7.46 8.57 11.09
C GLN A 155 -7.48 7.57 9.93
N ARG A 156 -7.85 6.30 10.18
CA ARG A 156 -7.98 5.26 9.15
C ARG A 156 -9.03 5.62 8.09
N ILE A 157 -10.17 6.16 8.50
CA ILE A 157 -11.21 6.64 7.56
C ILE A 157 -10.64 7.75 6.68
N ARG A 158 -10.01 8.77 7.27
CA ARG A 158 -9.39 9.88 6.51
C ARG A 158 -8.32 9.40 5.54
N LEU A 159 -7.49 8.45 5.97
CA LEU A 159 -6.46 7.83 5.14
C LEU A 159 -7.08 7.07 3.96
N GLY A 160 -8.14 6.29 4.20
CA GLY A 160 -8.87 5.58 3.14
C GLY A 160 -9.52 6.53 2.12
N ASP A 161 -10.17 7.59 2.59
CA ASP A 161 -10.75 8.62 1.71
C ASP A 161 -9.69 9.31 0.86
N TRP A 162 -8.54 9.60 1.47
CA TRP A 162 -7.42 10.17 0.76
C TRP A 162 -6.86 9.21 -0.30
N TRP A 163 -6.66 7.94 0.04
CA TRP A 163 -6.14 6.96 -0.91
C TRP A 163 -7.06 6.82 -2.12
N ARG A 164 -8.37 6.82 -1.90
CA ARG A 164 -9.38 6.88 -2.97
C ARG A 164 -9.20 8.10 -3.87
N ARG A 165 -8.96 9.29 -3.30
CA ARG A 165 -8.68 10.52 -4.07
C ARG A 165 -7.39 10.42 -4.87
N LEU A 166 -6.35 9.80 -4.32
CA LEU A 166 -5.08 9.58 -5.03
C LEU A 166 -5.29 8.65 -6.24
N LEU A 167 -5.99 7.53 -6.04
CA LEU A 167 -6.32 6.59 -7.12
C LEU A 167 -7.19 7.27 -8.20
N ASP A 168 -8.13 8.10 -7.81
CA ASP A 168 -8.95 8.89 -8.74
C ASP A 168 -8.10 9.87 -9.56
N ALA A 169 -7.10 10.51 -8.95
CA ALA A 169 -6.15 11.37 -9.64
C ALA A 169 -5.21 10.59 -10.60
N MET A 170 -4.92 9.32 -10.33
CA MET A 170 -4.11 8.45 -11.19
C MET A 170 -4.89 7.98 -12.44
N LEU A 171 -6.22 7.84 -12.39
CA LEU A 171 -7.03 7.38 -13.52
C LEU A 171 -6.85 8.24 -14.80
N PRO A 172 -6.93 9.59 -14.75
CA PRO A 172 -6.63 10.42 -15.91
C PRO A 172 -5.23 10.21 -16.48
N MET A 173 -4.22 9.98 -15.63
CA MET A 173 -2.87 9.68 -16.12
C MET A 173 -2.83 8.39 -16.91
N MET A 174 -3.54 7.35 -16.44
CA MET A 174 -3.63 6.08 -17.16
C MET A 174 -4.37 6.23 -18.50
N ARG A 175 -5.51 6.93 -18.49
CA ARG A 175 -6.33 7.18 -19.70
C ARG A 175 -5.64 8.01 -20.76
N GLU A 176 -4.63 8.79 -20.38
CA GLU A 176 -3.81 9.56 -21.30
C GLU A 176 -2.46 8.90 -21.61
N MET A 177 -2.28 7.65 -21.22
CA MET A 177 -1.09 6.83 -21.51
C MET A 177 0.20 7.31 -20.84
N TRP A 178 0.12 8.16 -19.80
CA TRP A 178 1.29 8.59 -19.03
C TRP A 178 1.82 7.52 -18.09
N ALA A 179 0.90 6.71 -17.56
CA ALA A 179 1.22 5.56 -16.72
C ALA A 179 0.23 4.44 -17.03
N ASP A 180 0.46 3.26 -16.46
CA ASP A 180 -0.52 2.18 -16.47
C ASP A 180 -0.62 1.57 -15.06
N VAL A 181 -1.29 0.43 -14.91
CA VAL A 181 -1.56 -0.13 -13.57
C VAL A 181 -0.29 -0.54 -12.83
N ASP A 182 0.84 -0.71 -13.52
CA ASP A 182 2.13 -0.98 -12.85
C ASP A 182 2.56 0.18 -11.93
N LEU A 183 2.02 1.40 -12.10
CA LEU A 183 2.23 2.51 -11.16
C LEU A 183 1.79 2.13 -9.73
N LEU A 184 0.78 1.28 -9.59
CA LEU A 184 0.29 0.80 -8.29
C LEU A 184 1.24 -0.19 -7.62
N LEU A 185 2.23 -0.73 -8.35
CA LEU A 185 3.26 -1.62 -7.81
C LEU A 185 4.49 -0.86 -7.31
N ASP A 186 4.57 0.45 -7.52
CA ASP A 186 5.73 1.24 -7.15
C ASP A 186 5.87 1.33 -5.61
N PRO A 187 7.01 0.91 -5.03
CA PRO A 187 7.27 1.00 -3.59
C PRO A 187 7.18 2.43 -3.03
N PHE A 188 7.29 3.46 -3.88
CA PHE A 188 7.08 4.85 -3.49
C PHE A 188 5.69 5.08 -2.89
N PHE A 189 4.65 4.44 -3.45
CA PHE A 189 3.30 4.57 -2.92
C PHE A 189 3.06 3.53 -1.84
N LEU A 190 2.98 3.99 -0.59
CA LEU A 190 2.58 3.15 0.53
C LEU A 190 1.22 2.52 0.22
N GLN A 191 1.20 1.20 0.10
CA GLN A 191 -0.04 0.46 -0.13
C GLN A 191 -0.80 0.34 1.19
N ILE A 192 -2.10 0.59 1.14
CA ILE A 192 -2.98 0.33 2.29
C ILE A 192 -3.42 -1.13 2.19
N PRO A 193 -3.14 -1.95 3.21
CA PRO A 193 -3.62 -3.32 3.21
C PRO A 193 -5.14 -3.37 3.07
N HIS A 194 -5.64 -4.12 2.09
CA HIS A 194 -7.07 -4.35 1.92
C HIS A 194 -7.49 -5.56 2.77
N HIS A 195 -7.49 -5.42 4.09
CA HIS A 195 -8.02 -6.47 4.97
C HIS A 195 -9.55 -6.34 5.08
N GLY A 196 -10.27 -7.44 4.82
CA GLY A 196 -11.62 -7.59 5.36
C GLY A 196 -11.56 -7.62 6.89
N GLU A 197 -12.64 -7.25 7.59
CA GLU A 197 -12.68 -7.34 9.06
C GLU A 197 -12.38 -8.79 9.50
N PRO A 198 -11.29 -9.03 10.25
CA PRO A 198 -10.97 -10.37 10.71
C PRO A 198 -12.06 -10.85 11.67
N THR A 199 -12.52 -12.08 11.47
CA THR A 199 -13.63 -12.64 12.24
C THR A 199 -13.19 -13.17 13.62
N ASP A 200 -11.89 -13.37 13.84
CA ASP A 200 -11.33 -13.69 15.17
C ASP A 200 -9.86 -13.27 15.36
N LEU A 201 -9.48 -13.23 16.64
CA LEU A 201 -8.19 -12.78 17.17
C LEU A 201 -7.01 -13.68 16.77
N ARG A 202 -7.27 -14.94 16.42
CA ARG A 202 -6.22 -15.95 16.19
C ARG A 202 -5.72 -15.94 14.76
N THR A 203 -6.61 -15.68 13.81
CA THR A 203 -6.27 -15.55 12.38
C THR A 203 -5.38 -14.31 12.14
N ALA A 204 -5.70 -13.20 12.79
CA ALA A 204 -4.95 -11.95 12.69
C ALA A 204 -3.55 -11.97 13.32
N LEU A 205 -3.26 -12.94 14.22
CA LEU A 205 -1.97 -13.05 14.91
C LEU A 205 -0.92 -13.88 14.16
N ILE A 206 -1.34 -14.88 13.39
CA ILE A 206 -0.44 -15.61 12.50
C ILE A 206 -0.05 -14.74 11.28
N GLU A 207 -0.97 -13.87 10.85
CA GLU A 207 -0.71 -12.80 9.87
C GLU A 207 0.29 -11.76 10.39
N ALA A 208 0.25 -11.43 11.69
CA ALA A 208 1.14 -10.44 12.28
C ALA A 208 2.58 -10.95 12.44
N ASP A 209 2.79 -12.22 12.82
CA ASP A 209 4.07 -12.62 13.46
C ASP A 209 4.99 -13.52 12.63
N THR A 210 4.66 -13.96 11.41
CA THR A 210 5.51 -14.99 10.80
C THR A 210 6.84 -14.46 10.22
N HIS A 211 6.93 -13.33 9.52
CA HIS A 211 8.22 -12.71 9.10
C HIS A 211 7.97 -11.23 8.77
N ASP A 212 8.62 -10.29 9.48
CA ASP A 212 8.23 -8.88 9.62
C ASP A 212 8.82 -7.80 8.64
N PRO A 213 9.14 -8.05 7.35
CA PRO A 213 9.63 -6.97 6.46
C PRO A 213 8.61 -5.89 6.09
N TRP A 214 7.32 -6.21 6.15
CA TRP A 214 6.25 -5.38 5.58
C TRP A 214 5.69 -4.34 6.57
N ARG A 215 5.89 -4.47 7.90
CA ARG A 215 5.41 -3.49 8.89
C ARG A 215 6.00 -2.09 8.67
N ASN A 216 7.23 -2.02 8.15
CA ASN A 216 7.87 -0.79 7.68
C ASN A 216 7.81 -0.61 6.16
N GLN A 217 6.96 -1.39 5.47
CA GLN A 217 6.83 -1.43 4.01
C GLN A 217 8.17 -1.56 3.27
N TYR A 218 9.07 -2.42 3.77
CA TYR A 218 10.42 -2.58 3.24
C TYR A 218 11.26 -1.29 3.25
N ARG A 219 10.95 -0.27 4.06
CA ARG A 219 11.73 0.97 4.07
C ARG A 219 13.15 0.81 4.59
N ASP A 220 13.34 -0.06 5.57
CA ASP A 220 14.68 -0.37 6.10
C ASP A 220 15.46 -1.30 5.17
N HIS A 221 14.75 -2.06 4.33
CA HIS A 221 15.32 -3.02 3.38
C HIS A 221 14.63 -2.92 2.01
N PRO A 222 14.75 -1.79 1.29
CA PRO A 222 14.00 -1.53 0.07
C PRO A 222 14.35 -2.49 -1.07
N GLN A 223 15.52 -3.13 -1.00
CA GLN A 223 15.95 -4.20 -1.89
C GLN A 223 15.13 -5.49 -1.76
N ASP A 224 14.51 -5.71 -0.60
CA ASP A 224 13.73 -6.92 -0.33
C ASP A 224 12.27 -6.78 -0.79
N HIS A 225 11.85 -5.57 -1.16
CA HIS A 225 10.50 -5.30 -1.66
C HIS A 225 10.22 -6.11 -2.93
N HIS A 226 9.10 -6.83 -2.99
CA HIS A 226 8.76 -7.76 -4.08
C HIS A 226 8.78 -7.10 -5.47
N ALA A 227 8.35 -5.84 -5.58
CA ALA A 227 8.42 -5.07 -6.83
C ALA A 227 9.83 -4.95 -7.43
N GLN A 228 10.90 -5.01 -6.62
CA GLN A 228 12.29 -5.01 -7.12
C GLN A 228 12.59 -6.18 -8.05
N ARG A 229 11.84 -7.29 -7.90
CA ARG A 229 12.01 -8.52 -8.70
C ARG A 229 11.23 -8.48 -10.01
N ILE A 230 10.47 -7.40 -10.29
CA ILE A 230 9.67 -7.24 -11.50
C ILE A 230 10.44 -6.35 -12.50
N PRO A 231 11.11 -6.91 -13.52
CA PRO A 231 12.04 -6.15 -14.35
C PRO A 231 11.36 -5.02 -15.14
N ARG A 232 10.10 -5.22 -15.55
CA ARG A 232 9.34 -4.24 -16.33
C ARG A 232 9.00 -2.94 -15.60
N LEU A 233 9.16 -2.90 -14.27
CA LEU A 233 8.85 -1.70 -13.49
C LEU A 233 9.92 -0.64 -13.64
N ARG A 234 11.20 -1.03 -13.71
CA ARG A 234 12.32 -0.09 -13.58
C ARG A 234 12.27 1.01 -14.63
N ASN A 235 12.15 2.26 -14.20
CA ASN A 235 12.13 3.46 -15.05
C ASN A 235 11.05 3.47 -16.14
N LYS A 236 10.01 2.63 -16.01
CA LYS A 236 9.00 2.39 -17.04
C LYS A 236 8.33 3.66 -17.58
N PHE A 237 8.11 4.66 -16.72
CA PHE A 237 7.38 5.88 -17.05
C PHE A 237 8.28 7.10 -17.25
N ASN A 238 9.60 6.91 -17.29
CA ASN A 238 10.50 8.00 -17.65
C ASN A 238 10.33 8.32 -19.14
N PRO A 239 10.29 9.61 -19.52
CA PRO A 239 10.35 9.97 -20.93
C PRO A 239 11.64 9.42 -21.53
N ASN A 240 11.55 8.74 -22.68
CA ASN A 240 12.72 8.31 -23.44
C ASN A 240 13.53 9.56 -23.81
N VAL A 241 14.66 9.78 -23.14
CA VAL A 241 15.62 10.86 -23.47
C VAL A 241 16.18 10.69 -24.90
N GLY A 242 15.91 9.57 -25.58
CA GLY A 242 16.38 9.25 -26.93
C GLY A 242 15.61 9.85 -28.12
N ALA A 243 14.58 10.70 -27.92
CA ALA A 243 13.86 11.33 -29.04
C ALA A 243 14.37 12.74 -29.41
N GLN A 244 15.49 13.21 -28.84
CA GLN A 244 16.07 14.53 -29.12
C GLN A 244 17.15 14.55 -30.23
N TYR A 245 17.42 13.43 -30.92
CA TYR A 245 18.40 13.37 -32.02
C TYR A 245 17.86 12.81 -33.34
N GLN A 246 16.57 13.01 -33.64
CA GLN A 246 16.05 12.85 -35.00
C GLN A 246 15.01 13.94 -35.32
N ARG A 247 15.50 15.15 -35.61
CA ARG A 247 14.92 16.04 -36.61
C ARG A 247 16.06 16.74 -37.34
#